data_AF-A0A3M1TLB3-F1
#
_entry.id   AF-A0A3M1TLB3-F1
#
_cell.length_a   1.000
_cell.length_b   1.000
_cell.length_c   1.000
_cell.angle_alpha   90.00
_cell.angle_beta   90.00
_cell.angle_gamma   90.00
#
_symmetry.space_group_name_H-M   'P 1'
#
loop_
_entity.id
_entity.type
_entity.pdbx_description
1 polymer ?
#
loop_
_entity_poly.entity_id
_entity_poly.type
_entity_poly.pdbx_seq_one_letter_code
_entity_poly.pdbx_strand_id
1 'polypeptide(L)'
;MDDAKRLGGVAAALLLGLGLAACDASERRVNEVAERVATAVPRAGVHAELTLIRGQIQTYRRLHGGQNPPSLQAMETLPHLKYPDEYVYDPSTGTVKSKSFPEL
;
A
#
# COMPACT_ATOMS: atom_id res chain seq x y z
N MET A 1 19.88 59.08 -20.98
CA MET A 1 19.34 58.10 -21.93
C MET A 1 19.46 56.74 -21.25
N ASP A 2 18.78 56.53 -20.10
CA ASP A 2 19.26 55.55 -19.09
C ASP A 2 18.16 54.76 -18.37
N ASP A 3 16.94 54.70 -18.89
CA ASP A 3 15.85 53.92 -18.26
C ASP A 3 15.68 52.51 -18.86
N ALA A 4 16.20 52.26 -20.05
CA ALA A 4 16.03 50.98 -20.76
C ALA A 4 16.87 49.82 -20.16
N LYS A 5 17.92 50.12 -19.38
CA LYS A 5 18.81 49.08 -18.80
C LYS A 5 18.31 48.49 -17.49
N ARG A 6 17.39 49.14 -16.78
CA ARG A 6 16.88 48.66 -15.48
C ARG A 6 15.75 47.64 -15.60
N LEU A 7 15.04 47.61 -16.73
CA LEU A 7 13.91 46.69 -16.99
C LEU A 7 14.34 45.27 -17.40
N GLY A 8 15.51 45.10 -18.03
CA GLY A 8 15.98 43.79 -18.49
C GLY A 8 16.43 42.84 -17.36
N GLY A 9 16.97 43.39 -16.26
CA GLY A 9 17.46 42.58 -15.13
C GLY A 9 16.35 41.95 -14.28
N VAL A 10 15.21 42.65 -14.14
CA VAL A 10 14.09 42.19 -13.30
C VAL A 10 13.28 41.11 -14.01
N ALA A 11 13.09 41.23 -15.33
CA ALA A 11 12.39 40.23 -16.14
C ALA A 11 13.15 38.89 -16.21
N ALA A 12 14.49 38.92 -16.29
CA ALA A 12 15.32 37.72 -16.28
C ALA A 12 15.27 36.99 -14.93
N ALA A 13 15.28 37.72 -13.81
CA ALA A 13 15.19 37.13 -12.47
C ALA A 13 13.82 36.49 -12.18
N LEU A 14 12.73 37.08 -12.67
CA LEU A 14 11.37 36.53 -12.52
C LEU A 14 11.17 35.22 -13.30
N LEU A 15 11.73 35.13 -14.51
CA LEU A 15 11.66 33.90 -15.32
C LEU A 15 12.54 32.77 -14.77
N LEU A 16 13.69 33.09 -14.14
CA LEU A 16 14.55 32.10 -13.48
C LEU A 16 13.98 31.61 -12.13
N GLY A 17 13.29 32.47 -11.37
CA GLY A 17 12.67 32.08 -10.09
C GLY A 17 11.49 31.11 -10.25
N LEU A 18 10.70 31.25 -11.32
CA LEU A 18 9.56 30.37 -11.60
C LEU A 18 10.00 28.94 -11.99
N GLY A 19 11.14 28.79 -12.68
CA GLY A 19 11.67 27.48 -13.07
C GLY A 19 12.20 26.65 -11.88
N LEU A 20 12.88 27.29 -10.93
CA LEU A 20 13.45 26.62 -9.76
C LEU A 20 12.37 26.18 -8.75
N ALA A 21 11.34 27.00 -8.53
CA ALA A 21 10.22 26.63 -7.66
C ALA A 21 9.36 25.49 -8.24
N ALA A 22 9.26 25.40 -9.58
CA ALA A 22 8.52 24.33 -10.25
C ALA A 22 9.22 22.96 -10.16
N CYS A 23 10.56 22.92 -10.21
CA CYS A 23 11.33 21.69 -10.03
C CYS A 23 11.24 21.15 -8.59
N ASP A 24 11.44 22.01 -7.59
CA ASP A 24 11.42 21.63 -6.17
C ASP A 24 10.02 21.14 -5.74
N ALA A 25 8.96 21.73 -6.27
CA ALA A 25 7.59 21.28 -6.04
C ALA A 25 7.24 19.94 -6.74
N SER A 26 7.85 19.67 -7.90
CA SER A 26 7.65 18.40 -8.62
C SER A 26 8.39 17.26 -7.94
N GLU A 27 9.62 17.49 -7.49
CA GLU A 27 10.47 16.49 -6.84
C GLU A 27 9.89 16.03 -5.50
N ARG A 28 9.35 16.97 -4.70
CA ARG A 28 8.65 16.65 -3.45
C ARG A 28 7.39 15.79 -3.69
N ARG A 29 6.60 16.08 -4.73
CA ARG A 29 5.42 15.27 -5.07
C ARG A 29 5.79 13.87 -5.55
N VAL A 30 6.86 13.74 -6.34
CA VAL A 30 7.33 12.43 -6.80
C VAL A 30 7.82 11.60 -5.61
N ASN A 31 8.55 12.20 -4.67
CA ASN A 31 9.02 11.51 -3.47
C ASN A 31 7.86 11.09 -2.54
N GLU A 32 6.87 11.96 -2.31
CA GLU A 32 5.69 11.59 -1.49
C GLU A 32 4.89 10.45 -2.11
N VAL A 33 4.74 10.42 -3.44
CA VAL A 33 4.06 9.31 -4.13
C VAL A 33 4.91 8.05 -4.08
N ALA A 34 6.23 8.15 -4.27
CA ALA A 34 7.14 7.02 -4.18
C ALA A 34 7.15 6.40 -2.78
N GLU A 35 7.16 7.22 -1.71
CA GLU A 35 7.06 6.72 -0.33
C GLU A 35 5.71 6.03 -0.06
N ARG A 36 4.60 6.60 -0.53
CA ARG A 36 3.28 5.96 -0.40
C ARG A 36 3.20 4.64 -1.16
N VAL A 37 3.78 4.55 -2.35
CA VAL A 37 3.82 3.30 -3.14
C VAL A 37 4.77 2.28 -2.51
N ALA A 38 5.90 2.72 -1.96
CA ALA A 38 6.88 1.84 -1.31
C ALA A 38 6.37 1.25 0.02
N THR A 39 5.50 1.97 0.73
CA THR A 39 4.90 1.54 2.00
C THR A 39 3.53 0.89 1.85
N ALA A 40 2.87 1.04 0.69
CA ALA A 40 1.57 0.44 0.45
C ALA A 40 1.66 -1.09 0.31
N VAL A 41 0.78 -1.78 1.02
CA VAL A 41 0.59 -3.22 0.85
C VAL A 41 0.05 -3.48 -0.57
N PRO A 42 0.78 -4.22 -1.44
CA PRO A 42 0.33 -4.49 -2.80
C PRO A 42 -0.92 -5.37 -2.82
N ARG A 43 -2.00 -4.88 -3.43
CA ARG A 43 -3.29 -5.59 -3.56
C ARG A 43 -3.15 -7.03 -4.08
N ALA A 44 -2.34 -7.25 -5.10
CA ALA A 44 -2.12 -8.58 -5.68
C ALA A 44 -1.50 -9.56 -4.67
N GLY A 45 -0.60 -9.07 -3.80
CA GLY A 45 -0.02 -9.87 -2.72
C GLY A 45 -1.06 -10.25 -1.67
N VAL A 46 -1.90 -9.30 -1.26
CA VAL A 46 -3.00 -9.56 -0.31
C VAL A 46 -3.99 -10.58 -0.88
N HIS A 47 -4.37 -10.44 -2.14
CA HIS A 47 -5.28 -11.37 -2.79
C HIS A 47 -4.73 -12.81 -2.83
N ALA A 48 -3.44 -12.97 -3.15
CA ALA A 48 -2.78 -14.26 -3.16
C ALA A 48 -2.78 -14.90 -1.76
N GLU A 49 -2.43 -14.14 -0.72
CA GLU A 49 -2.43 -14.64 0.66
C GLU A 49 -3.83 -14.92 1.19
N LEU A 50 -4.85 -14.10 0.89
CA LEU A 50 -6.25 -14.42 1.21
C LEU A 50 -6.67 -15.77 0.61
N THR A 51 -6.28 -16.03 -0.63
CA THR A 51 -6.56 -17.31 -1.31
C THR A 51 -5.89 -18.48 -0.57
N LEU A 52 -4.62 -18.32 -0.18
CA LEU A 52 -3.89 -19.31 0.61
C LEU A 52 -4.55 -19.56 1.96
N ILE A 53 -4.88 -18.51 2.71
CA ILE A 53 -5.53 -18.61 4.03
C ILE A 53 -6.88 -19.33 3.89
N ARG A 54 -7.71 -18.93 2.93
CA ARG A 54 -9.02 -19.57 2.67
C ARG A 54 -8.85 -21.06 2.34
N GLY A 55 -7.85 -21.42 1.54
CA GLY A 55 -7.51 -22.81 1.25
C GLY A 55 -7.11 -23.59 2.51
N GLN A 56 -6.28 -23.01 3.37
CA GLN A 56 -5.87 -23.66 4.62
C GLN A 56 -7.03 -23.82 5.62
N ILE A 57 -7.95 -22.85 5.71
CA ILE A 57 -9.17 -22.99 6.51
C ILE A 57 -9.99 -24.20 6.04
N GLN A 58 -10.13 -24.38 4.72
CA GLN A 58 -10.84 -25.53 4.17
C GLN A 58 -10.11 -26.85 4.47
N THR A 59 -8.78 -26.88 4.35
CA THR A 59 -7.98 -28.05 4.72
C THR A 59 -8.15 -28.40 6.20
N TYR A 60 -8.06 -27.40 7.09
CA TYR A 60 -8.27 -27.57 8.52
C TYR A 60 -9.64 -28.18 8.81
N ARG A 61 -10.71 -27.63 8.22
CA ARG A 61 -12.08 -28.15 8.36
C ARG A 61 -12.17 -29.62 7.94
N ARG A 62 -11.53 -30.02 6.83
CA ARG A 62 -11.54 -31.42 6.38
C ARG A 62 -10.87 -32.36 7.38
N LEU A 63 -9.79 -31.90 8.02
CA LEU A 63 -9.04 -32.69 9.00
C LEU A 63 -9.73 -32.73 10.38
N HIS A 64 -10.52 -31.70 10.72
CA HIS A 64 -11.13 -31.52 12.05
C HIS A 64 -12.66 -31.63 12.03
N GLY A 65 -13.22 -32.51 11.18
CA GLY A 65 -14.65 -32.83 11.21
C GLY A 65 -15.59 -31.65 10.92
N GLY A 66 -15.15 -30.71 10.08
CA GLY A 66 -15.91 -29.52 9.69
C GLY A 66 -15.74 -28.30 10.59
N GLN A 67 -14.95 -28.41 11.67
CA GLN A 67 -14.72 -27.29 12.59
C GLN A 67 -13.82 -26.21 11.99
N ASN A 68 -14.11 -24.95 12.32
CA ASN A 68 -13.24 -23.82 11.97
C ASN A 68 -11.98 -23.82 12.83
N PRO A 69 -10.83 -23.39 12.30
CA PRO A 69 -9.67 -23.15 13.14
C PRO A 69 -9.98 -22.04 14.15
N PRO A 70 -9.54 -22.16 15.41
CA PRO A 70 -9.79 -21.14 16.44
C PRO A 70 -9.01 -19.83 16.17
N SER A 71 -7.92 -19.90 15.40
CA SER A 71 -7.12 -18.76 14.97
C SER A 71 -6.34 -19.09 13.70
N LEU A 72 -5.75 -18.09 13.04
CA LEU A 72 -4.87 -18.34 11.88
C LEU A 72 -3.61 -19.11 12.30
N GLN A 73 -3.12 -18.91 13.53
CA GLN A 73 -1.94 -19.57 14.09
C GLN A 73 -2.18 -21.05 14.39
N ALA A 74 -3.43 -21.48 14.54
CA ALA A 74 -3.78 -22.89 14.75
C ALA A 74 -3.62 -23.74 13.47
N MET A 75 -3.41 -23.11 12.32
CA MET A 75 -3.17 -23.81 11.06
C MET A 75 -1.66 -23.99 10.88
N GLU A 76 -1.13 -25.13 11.34
CA GLU A 76 0.32 -25.46 11.30
C GLU A 76 0.93 -25.37 9.90
N THR A 77 0.13 -25.63 8.86
CA THR A 77 0.54 -25.61 7.45
C THR A 77 0.40 -24.24 6.78
N LEU A 78 -0.07 -23.21 7.50
CA LEU A 78 -0.14 -21.86 6.95
C LEU A 78 1.28 -21.29 6.81
N PRO A 79 1.73 -20.95 5.59
CA PRO A 79 3.04 -20.37 5.40
C PRO A 79 3.13 -19.00 6.08
N HIS A 80 4.35 -18.54 6.35
CA HIS A 80 4.58 -17.19 6.85
C HIS A 80 3.93 -16.15 5.92
N LEU A 81 2.97 -15.41 6.46
CA LEU A 81 2.30 -14.33 5.77
C LEU A 81 3.26 -13.14 5.66
N LYS A 82 3.35 -12.57 4.47
CA LYS A 82 4.10 -11.37 4.16
C LYS A 82 3.47 -10.14 4.82
N TYR A 83 2.15 -10.14 5.02
CA TYR A 83 1.41 -9.04 5.64
C TYR A 83 0.57 -9.52 6.82
N PRO A 84 1.18 -9.97 7.93
CA PRO A 84 0.45 -10.64 9.02
C PRO A 84 -0.63 -9.75 9.66
N ASP A 85 -0.41 -8.44 9.72
CA ASP A 85 -1.34 -7.48 10.31
C ASP A 85 -2.47 -7.05 9.37
N GLU A 86 -2.44 -7.49 8.10
CA GLU A 86 -3.41 -7.08 7.07
C GLU A 86 -4.74 -7.86 7.19
N TYR A 87 -4.74 -9.01 7.87
CA TYR A 87 -5.87 -9.94 7.86
C TYR A 87 -6.70 -9.88 9.13
N VAL A 88 -8.03 -9.96 8.95
CA VAL A 88 -8.99 -10.14 10.04
C VAL A 88 -9.70 -11.47 9.81
N TYR A 89 -9.56 -12.37 10.77
CA TYR A 89 -10.16 -13.70 10.75
C TYR A 89 -11.27 -13.80 11.80
N ASP A 90 -12.42 -14.33 11.40
CA ASP A 90 -13.54 -14.64 12.29
C ASP A 90 -13.66 -16.17 12.46
N PRO A 91 -13.34 -16.72 13.65
CA PRO A 91 -13.41 -18.15 13.90
C PRO A 91 -14.83 -18.72 13.94
N SER A 92 -15.84 -17.89 14.21
CA SER A 92 -17.23 -18.35 14.26
C SER A 92 -17.75 -18.73 12.87
N THR A 93 -17.38 -17.95 11.86
CA THR A 93 -17.77 -18.17 10.45
C THR A 93 -16.67 -18.84 9.62
N GLY A 94 -15.43 -18.83 10.12
CA GLY A 94 -14.22 -19.23 9.40
C GLY A 94 -13.97 -18.37 8.16
N THR A 95 -14.35 -17.10 8.23
CA THR A 95 -14.14 -16.12 7.15
C THR A 95 -12.89 -15.29 7.43
N VAL A 96 -12.19 -14.90 6.37
CA VAL A 96 -11.03 -14.01 6.43
C VAL A 96 -11.19 -12.88 5.43
N LYS A 97 -10.86 -11.67 5.86
CA LYS A 97 -10.91 -10.44 5.08
C LYS A 97 -9.63 -9.63 5.22
N SER A 98 -9.37 -8.80 4.23
CA SER A 98 -8.31 -7.79 4.27
C SER A 98 -8.84 -6.49 4.90
N LYS A 99 -7.99 -5.80 5.66
CA LYS A 99 -8.29 -4.48 6.23
C LYS A 99 -8.26 -3.39 5.16
N SER A 100 -7.26 -3.45 4.29
CA SER A 100 -6.98 -2.48 3.24
C SER A 100 -7.81 -2.70 1.97
N PHE A 101 -8.28 -3.92 1.74
CA PHE A 101 -9.07 -4.32 0.56
C PHE A 101 -10.28 -5.22 0.95
N PRO A 102 -11.31 -4.66 1.62
CA PRO A 102 -12.44 -5.43 2.17
C PRO A 102 -13.31 -6.16 1.15
N GLU A 103 -13.22 -5.78 -0.12
CA GLU A 103 -13.97 -6.33 -1.25
C GLU A 103 -13.35 -7.61 -1.86
N LEU A 104 -12.17 -8.03 -1.41
CA LEU A 104 -11.48 -9.25 -1.86
C LEU A 104 -11.92 -10.53 -1.14
#